data_AF-A0A329YJD6-F1
#
_entry.id   AF-A0A329YJD6-F1
#
_cell.length_a   1.000
_cell.length_b   1.000
_cell.length_c   1.000
_cell.angle_alpha   90.00
_cell.angle_beta   90.00
_cell.angle_gamma   90.00
#
_symmetry.space_group_name_H-M   'P 1'
#
loop_
_entity.id
_entity.type
_entity.pdbx_description
1 polymer ?
#
loop_
_entity_poly.entity_id
_entity_poly.type
_entity_poly.pdbx_seq_one_letter_code
_entity_poly.pdbx_strand_id
1 'polypeptide(L)'
;MTPRLDQLAAPVEIGKFYLVPTVEAEWYGRVQPWPVIGPKHSDAHCLRFEEQHYHPDPRFIAARRRDDDYNFWRFVAAAPITTNKRINSAGLPRPVWRRRKCLRPANPWLQDIFELVQLNGNWQCHFAEWTGKQAKHDGRGWVCPHRAVPLADHAPVAGVITCPLHMLRIDADTGVVLPPLEGIAA
;
A
#
# COMPACT_ATOMS: atom_id res chain seq x y z
N MET A 1 -25.90 5.00 1.15
CA MET A 1 -25.14 3.78 0.77
C MET A 1 -23.67 4.00 1.11
N THR A 2 -22.95 3.03 1.68
CA THR A 2 -21.50 3.16 1.95
C THR A 2 -20.72 2.74 0.70
N PRO A 3 -19.90 3.61 0.09
CA PRO A 3 -19.19 3.30 -1.15
C PRO A 3 -18.11 2.24 -0.92
N ARG A 4 -17.83 1.40 -1.93
CA ARG A 4 -16.71 0.45 -1.90
C ARG A 4 -15.43 1.13 -2.34
N LEU A 5 -14.33 0.82 -1.64
CA LEU A 5 -13.01 1.38 -1.91
C LEU A 5 -12.56 1.08 -3.34
N ASP A 6 -12.81 -0.14 -3.81
CA ASP A 6 -12.48 -0.60 -5.17
C ASP A 6 -13.39 -0.04 -6.26
N GLN A 7 -14.30 0.88 -5.94
CA GLN A 7 -15.20 1.56 -6.90
C GLN A 7 -15.03 3.07 -6.90
N LEU A 8 -14.12 3.60 -6.08
CA LEU A 8 -13.87 5.04 -6.04
C LEU A 8 -13.21 5.52 -7.33
N ALA A 9 -13.47 6.79 -7.65
CA ALA A 9 -12.83 7.57 -8.71
C ALA A 9 -12.21 8.86 -8.15
N ALA A 10 -12.12 8.96 -6.82
CA ALA A 10 -11.55 10.08 -6.11
C ALA A 10 -10.91 9.58 -4.80
N PRO A 11 -9.95 10.33 -4.23
CA PRO A 11 -9.32 9.99 -2.97
C PRO A 11 -10.31 9.83 -1.82
N VAL A 12 -9.95 9.00 -0.84
CA VAL A 12 -10.72 8.87 0.39
C VAL A 12 -10.64 10.13 1.25
N GLU A 13 -11.80 10.54 1.78
CA GLU A 13 -11.90 11.65 2.72
C GLU A 13 -11.86 11.18 4.18
N ILE A 14 -11.10 11.90 5.01
CA ILE A 14 -11.00 11.68 6.45
C ILE A 14 -12.40 11.78 7.07
N GLY A 15 -12.70 10.88 8.00
CA GLY A 15 -13.96 10.88 8.74
C GLY A 15 -15.11 10.15 8.06
N LYS A 16 -15.03 9.93 6.73
CA LYS A 16 -16.05 9.20 5.99
C LYS A 16 -15.89 7.69 6.14
N PHE A 17 -16.99 6.97 5.93
CA PHE A 17 -17.03 5.52 5.98
C PHE A 17 -17.05 4.91 4.58
N TYR A 18 -16.30 3.83 4.42
CA TYR A 18 -16.15 3.06 3.18
C TYR A 18 -16.32 1.57 3.48
N LEU A 19 -16.71 0.80 2.48
CA LEU A 19 -16.53 -0.66 2.49
C LEU A 19 -15.09 -0.92 2.05
N VAL A 20 -14.31 -1.47 2.98
CA VAL A 20 -12.87 -1.72 2.83
C VAL A 20 -12.64 -3.23 2.89
N PRO A 21 -11.78 -3.81 2.04
CA PRO A 21 -11.46 -5.22 2.13
C PRO A 21 -10.68 -5.48 3.42
N THR A 22 -11.08 -6.51 4.17
CA THR A 22 -10.45 -6.89 5.43
C THR A 22 -10.14 -8.38 5.46
N VAL A 23 -9.05 -8.76 6.13
CA VAL A 23 -8.70 -10.17 6.37
C VAL A 23 -8.65 -10.43 7.87
N GLU A 24 -9.26 -11.54 8.29
CA GLU A 24 -9.15 -11.99 9.68
C GLU A 24 -7.86 -12.81 9.82
N ALA A 25 -6.86 -12.25 10.48
CA ALA A 25 -5.53 -12.82 10.59
C ALA A 25 -4.83 -12.29 11.84
N GLU A 26 -3.82 -13.03 12.30
CA GLU A 26 -2.89 -12.51 13.30
C GLU A 26 -1.92 -11.52 12.65
N TRP A 27 -1.85 -10.32 13.23
CA TRP A 27 -0.84 -9.32 12.89
C TRP A 27 -0.43 -8.61 14.18
N TYR A 28 0.86 -8.67 14.51
CA TYR A 28 1.42 -8.16 15.77
C TYR A 28 0.74 -8.68 17.04
N GLY A 29 0.59 -10.01 17.11
CA GLY A 29 0.06 -10.71 18.28
C GLY A 29 -1.44 -10.48 18.52
N ARG A 30 -2.16 -10.00 17.51
CA ARG A 30 -3.61 -9.76 17.59
C ARG A 30 -4.33 -10.35 16.39
N VAL A 31 -5.31 -11.19 16.65
CA VAL A 31 -6.24 -11.73 15.65
C VAL A 31 -7.44 -10.81 15.57
N GLN A 32 -7.63 -10.17 14.42
CA GLN A 32 -8.79 -9.31 14.15
C GLN A 32 -8.97 -9.08 12.64
N PRO A 33 -10.10 -8.51 12.18
CA PRO A 33 -10.29 -8.15 10.78
C PRO A 33 -9.52 -6.88 10.38
N TRP A 34 -8.31 -7.07 9.88
CA TRP A 34 -7.41 -6.01 9.42
C TRP A 34 -7.76 -5.50 8.03
N PRO A 35 -7.85 -4.18 7.80
CA PRO A 35 -8.00 -3.62 6.46
C PRO A 35 -6.72 -3.85 5.64
N VAL A 36 -6.88 -4.20 4.37
CA VAL A 36 -5.76 -4.55 3.48
C VAL A 36 -5.84 -3.84 2.14
N ILE A 37 -4.72 -3.75 1.43
CA ILE A 37 -4.60 -3.16 0.10
C ILE A 37 -4.29 -4.26 -0.92
N GLY A 38 -5.02 -4.25 -2.04
CA GLY A 38 -4.71 -5.09 -3.19
C GLY A 38 -4.90 -6.60 -2.96
N PRO A 39 -4.43 -7.42 -3.91
CA PRO A 39 -4.50 -8.88 -3.81
C PRO A 39 -3.45 -9.44 -2.85
N LYS A 40 -3.66 -10.69 -2.42
CA LYS A 40 -2.61 -11.49 -1.78
C LYS A 40 -1.48 -11.76 -2.79
N HIS A 41 -0.23 -11.59 -2.37
CA HIS A 41 0.91 -11.79 -3.27
C HIS A 41 2.20 -12.14 -2.52
N SER A 42 3.26 -12.41 -3.28
CA SER A 42 4.64 -12.48 -2.80
C SER A 42 5.55 -11.75 -3.80
N ASP A 43 6.63 -11.14 -3.32
CA ASP A 43 7.55 -10.33 -4.12
C ASP A 43 8.98 -10.89 -4.08
N ALA A 44 9.06 -12.21 -4.27
CA ALA A 44 10.31 -12.96 -4.19
C ALA A 44 11.36 -12.48 -5.19
N HIS A 45 10.94 -12.05 -6.40
CA HIS A 45 11.86 -11.74 -7.50
C HIS A 45 12.83 -10.59 -7.19
N CYS A 46 12.32 -9.42 -6.80
CA CYS A 46 13.15 -8.27 -6.47
C CYS A 46 13.26 -8.01 -4.96
N LEU A 47 12.17 -8.14 -4.21
CA LEU A 47 12.12 -7.75 -2.79
C LEU A 47 12.51 -8.89 -1.84
N ARG A 48 12.70 -10.11 -2.36
CA ARG A 48 12.99 -11.33 -1.60
C ARG A 48 11.95 -11.61 -0.51
N PHE A 49 10.70 -11.25 -0.78
CA PHE A 49 9.57 -11.59 0.08
C PHE A 49 8.89 -12.84 -0.48
N GLU A 50 9.31 -13.99 0.04
CA GLU A 50 8.87 -15.30 -0.45
C GLU A 50 7.44 -15.63 0.00
N GLU A 51 7.08 -15.20 1.22
CA GLU A 51 5.82 -15.56 1.81
C GLU A 51 4.64 -14.78 1.21
N GLN A 52 3.50 -15.47 1.15
CA GLN A 52 2.25 -14.83 0.76
C GLN A 52 1.81 -13.84 1.84
N HIS A 53 1.47 -12.63 1.43
CA HIS A 53 1.12 -11.57 2.35
C HIS A 53 0.08 -10.60 1.79
N TYR A 54 -0.50 -9.80 2.70
CA TYR A 54 -1.29 -8.62 2.39
C TYR A 54 -0.65 -7.40 3.03
N HIS A 55 -0.67 -6.26 2.35
CA HIS A 55 -0.29 -4.99 2.97
C HIS A 55 -1.48 -4.44 3.76
N PRO A 56 -1.30 -4.09 5.05
CA PRO A 56 -2.31 -3.37 5.81
C PRO A 56 -2.66 -2.04 5.13
N ASP A 57 -3.93 -1.62 5.21
CA ASP A 57 -4.33 -0.27 4.79
C ASP A 57 -4.31 0.69 5.99
N PRO A 58 -3.24 1.49 6.16
CA PRO A 58 -3.09 2.35 7.33
C PRO A 58 -4.15 3.44 7.43
N ARG A 59 -4.84 3.77 6.33
CA ARG A 59 -5.91 4.77 6.32
C ARG A 59 -7.09 4.34 7.19
N PHE A 60 -7.22 3.04 7.46
CA PHE A 60 -8.34 2.45 8.19
C PHE A 60 -7.93 1.73 9.49
N ILE A 61 -6.69 1.94 9.96
CA ILE A 61 -6.15 1.34 11.20
C ILE A 61 -5.96 2.43 12.25
N ALA A 62 -6.60 2.28 13.40
CA ALA A 62 -6.40 3.20 14.52
C ALA A 62 -4.95 3.12 15.03
N ALA A 63 -4.27 4.26 15.09
CA ALA A 63 -2.95 4.33 15.70
C ALA A 63 -3.07 4.18 17.23
N ARG A 64 -2.06 3.57 17.87
CA ARG A 64 -2.03 3.46 19.34
C ARG A 64 -1.73 4.79 20.04
N ARG A 65 -1.14 5.76 19.32
CA ARG A 65 -0.65 7.04 19.89
C ARG A 65 -1.25 8.25 19.17
N ARG A 66 -0.79 8.53 17.94
CA ARG A 66 -1.28 9.63 17.09
C ARG A 66 -1.35 9.18 15.63
N ASP A 67 -2.22 9.81 14.85
CA ASP A 67 -2.44 9.45 13.44
C ASP A 67 -1.24 9.78 12.52
N ASP A 68 -0.33 10.63 12.98
CA ASP A 68 0.90 11.07 12.33
C ASP A 68 2.17 10.40 12.89
N ASP A 69 2.05 9.35 13.72
CA ASP A 69 3.22 8.68 14.31
C ASP A 69 4.11 8.03 13.24
N TYR A 70 5.32 8.55 13.05
CA TYR A 70 6.33 8.01 12.14
C TYR A 70 6.54 6.50 12.33
N ASN A 71 6.57 6.04 13.58
CA ASN A 71 6.78 4.63 13.88
C ASN A 71 5.62 3.78 13.40
N PHE A 72 4.38 4.28 13.49
CA PHE A 72 3.23 3.59 12.95
C PHE A 72 3.35 3.43 11.42
N TRP A 73 3.72 4.49 10.71
CA TRP A 73 3.84 4.49 9.25
C TRP A 73 4.98 3.61 8.75
N ARG A 74 6.15 3.69 9.40
CA ARG A 74 7.26 2.78 9.14
C ARG A 74 6.87 1.33 9.37
N PHE A 75 6.11 1.07 10.42
CA PHE A 75 5.68 -0.28 10.81
C PHE A 75 4.70 -0.90 9.83
N VAL A 76 3.62 -0.20 9.45
CA VAL A 76 2.65 -0.70 8.47
C VAL A 76 3.30 -0.95 7.10
N ALA A 77 4.28 -0.13 6.72
CA ALA A 77 5.02 -0.30 5.47
C ALA A 77 5.99 -1.49 5.52
N ALA A 78 6.67 -1.70 6.65
CA ALA A 78 7.72 -2.71 6.78
C ALA A 78 7.21 -4.12 7.18
N ALA A 79 5.98 -4.23 7.66
CA ALA A 79 5.46 -5.48 8.21
C ALA A 79 4.08 -5.82 7.64
N PRO A 80 4.01 -6.45 6.47
CA PRO A 80 2.74 -6.93 5.95
C PRO A 80 2.18 -8.07 6.81
N ILE A 81 0.90 -8.38 6.61
CA ILE A 81 0.25 -9.54 7.20
C ILE A 81 0.71 -10.75 6.40
N THR A 82 1.62 -11.55 6.96
CA THR A 82 2.28 -12.67 6.27
C THR A 82 1.85 -14.03 6.82
N THR A 83 2.10 -15.08 6.04
CA THR A 83 2.08 -16.48 6.48
C THR A 83 3.48 -16.93 6.88
N ASN A 84 3.64 -17.61 8.01
CA ASN A 84 4.83 -18.41 8.28
C ASN A 84 4.48 -19.63 9.15
N LYS A 85 5.48 -20.43 9.54
CA LYS A 85 5.26 -21.64 10.35
C LYS A 85 4.61 -21.39 11.72
N ARG A 86 4.73 -20.17 12.25
CA ARG A 86 4.22 -19.77 13.57
C ARG A 86 2.94 -18.92 13.48
N ILE A 87 2.91 -17.97 12.55
CA ILE A 87 1.86 -16.95 12.42
C ILE A 87 1.09 -17.22 11.13
N ASN A 88 -0.25 -17.29 11.23
CA ASN A 88 -1.14 -17.56 10.09
C ASN A 88 -0.72 -18.82 9.29
N SER A 89 -0.30 -19.88 9.98
CA SER A 89 0.26 -21.09 9.37
C SER A 89 -0.75 -21.87 8.50
N ALA A 90 -2.05 -21.69 8.76
CA ALA A 90 -3.13 -22.22 7.91
C ALA A 90 -3.34 -21.42 6.61
N GLY A 91 -2.56 -20.35 6.38
CA GLY A 91 -2.70 -19.43 5.26
C GLY A 91 -3.52 -18.19 5.59
N LEU A 92 -3.57 -17.26 4.63
CA LEU A 92 -4.38 -16.03 4.75
C LEU A 92 -5.69 -16.16 3.95
N PRO A 93 -6.84 -15.81 4.55
CA PRO A 93 -8.14 -15.92 3.92
C PRO A 93 -8.33 -14.89 2.79
N ARG A 94 -9.44 -15.04 2.05
CA ARG A 94 -9.87 -14.01 1.08
C ARG A 94 -10.43 -12.80 1.83
N PRO A 95 -10.31 -11.58 1.28
CA PRO A 95 -10.83 -10.40 1.94
C PRO A 95 -12.36 -10.38 2.00
N VAL A 96 -12.90 -9.90 3.12
CA VAL A 96 -14.31 -9.61 3.34
C VAL A 96 -14.50 -8.10 3.47
N TRP A 97 -15.49 -7.56 2.76
CA TRP A 97 -15.82 -6.15 2.81
C TRP A 97 -16.42 -5.77 4.16
N ARG A 98 -15.80 -4.82 4.87
CA ARG A 98 -16.32 -4.29 6.13
C ARG A 98 -16.34 -2.78 6.10
N ARG A 99 -17.36 -2.22 6.77
CA ARG A 99 -17.46 -0.76 6.96
C ARG A 99 -16.31 -0.29 7.86
N ARG A 100 -15.52 0.67 7.38
CA ARG A 100 -14.38 1.28 8.08
C ARG A 100 -14.41 2.79 7.90
N LYS A 101 -13.98 3.53 8.93
CA LYS A 101 -13.83 4.99 8.89
C LYS A 101 -12.43 5.31 8.39
N CYS A 102 -12.30 6.16 7.38
CA CYS A 102 -11.01 6.70 6.98
C CYS A 102 -10.51 7.62 8.10
N LEU A 103 -9.32 7.34 8.61
CA LEU A 103 -8.69 8.08 9.71
C LEU A 103 -7.64 9.07 9.20
N ARG A 104 -7.11 8.83 8.00
CA ARG A 104 -6.03 9.62 7.41
C ARG A 104 -5.95 9.41 5.90
N PRO A 105 -5.50 10.41 5.13
CA PRO A 105 -5.59 10.37 3.67
C PRO A 105 -4.39 9.64 3.02
N ALA A 106 -3.19 9.83 3.57
CA ALA A 106 -1.94 9.31 3.04
C ALA A 106 -0.85 9.27 4.13
N ASN A 107 0.30 8.68 3.81
CA ASN A 107 1.48 8.66 4.67
C ASN A 107 2.17 10.04 4.65
N PRO A 108 2.21 10.81 5.76
CA PRO A 108 2.91 12.08 5.80
C PRO A 108 4.44 11.93 5.79
N TRP A 109 4.96 10.74 6.10
CA TRP A 109 6.39 10.40 6.13
C TRP A 109 6.83 9.61 4.90
N LEU A 110 6.11 9.76 3.79
CA LEU A 110 6.36 8.98 2.59
C LEU A 110 7.79 9.21 2.08
N GLN A 111 8.27 10.45 2.14
CA GLN A 111 9.63 10.82 1.75
C GLN A 111 10.69 10.07 2.57
N ASP A 112 10.58 10.07 3.89
CA ASP A 112 11.52 9.38 4.78
C ASP A 112 11.53 7.86 4.53
N ILE A 113 10.36 7.26 4.26
CA ILE A 113 10.29 5.84 3.93
C ILE A 113 10.95 5.58 2.57
N PHE A 114 10.77 6.46 1.58
CA PHE A 114 11.45 6.37 0.29
C PHE A 114 12.97 6.36 0.44
N GLU A 115 13.52 7.27 1.24
CA GLU A 115 14.94 7.35 1.50
C GLU A 115 15.47 6.05 2.12
N LEU A 116 14.74 5.49 3.09
CA LEU A 116 15.09 4.21 3.69
C LEU A 116 15.10 3.04 2.69
N VAL A 117 14.12 2.97 1.78
CA VAL A 117 14.06 1.86 0.82
C VAL A 117 15.12 1.98 -0.27
N GLN A 118 15.53 3.19 -0.64
CA GLN A 118 16.58 3.39 -1.63
C GLN A 118 17.94 2.86 -1.18
N LEU A 119 18.20 2.85 0.14
CA LEU A 119 19.42 2.28 0.70
C LEU A 119 19.49 0.75 0.58
N ASN A 120 18.41 0.09 0.16
CA ASN A 120 18.34 -1.36 0.04
C ASN A 120 18.40 -1.80 -1.44
N GLY A 121 19.45 -2.55 -1.80
CA GLY A 121 19.66 -3.00 -3.18
C GLY A 121 18.52 -3.84 -3.78
N ASN A 122 17.73 -4.54 -2.96
CA ASN A 122 16.55 -5.28 -3.43
C ASN A 122 15.49 -4.36 -4.02
N TRP A 123 15.33 -3.16 -3.46
CA TRP A 123 14.40 -2.16 -3.98
C TRP A 123 14.87 -1.56 -5.31
N GLN A 124 16.18 -1.53 -5.56
CA GLN A 124 16.71 -1.05 -6.84
C GLN A 124 16.35 -1.97 -8.00
N CYS A 125 16.35 -3.30 -7.80
CA CYS A 125 15.78 -4.25 -8.76
C CYS A 125 14.33 -3.91 -9.07
N HIS A 126 13.53 -3.68 -8.03
CA HIS A 126 12.11 -3.38 -8.18
C HIS A 126 11.88 -2.09 -8.96
N PHE A 127 12.59 -1.01 -8.61
CA PHE A 127 12.44 0.26 -9.31
C PHE A 127 12.93 0.18 -10.77
N ALA A 128 14.06 -0.48 -11.03
CA ALA A 128 14.57 -0.67 -12.38
C ALA A 128 13.59 -1.48 -13.25
N GLU A 129 12.93 -2.49 -12.69
CA GLU A 129 11.95 -3.31 -13.41
C GLU A 129 10.74 -2.49 -13.88
N TRP A 130 10.28 -1.51 -13.07
CA TRP A 130 9.02 -0.82 -13.32
C TRP A 130 9.17 0.58 -13.92
N THR A 131 10.30 1.25 -13.73
CA THR A 131 10.53 2.61 -14.27
C THR A 131 10.31 2.66 -15.78
N GLY A 132 9.57 3.67 -16.25
CA GLY A 132 9.20 3.88 -17.64
C GLY A 132 8.02 3.03 -18.14
N LYS A 133 7.53 2.06 -17.36
CA LYS A 133 6.35 1.27 -17.74
C LYS A 133 5.07 2.07 -17.58
N GLN A 134 4.10 1.79 -18.44
CA GLN A 134 2.78 2.42 -18.44
C GLN A 134 1.83 1.71 -17.47
N ALA A 135 1.25 2.45 -16.52
CA ALA A 135 0.12 1.98 -15.72
C ALA A 135 -1.13 1.86 -16.60
N LYS A 136 -1.99 0.86 -16.32
CA LYS A 136 -3.29 0.76 -16.97
C LYS A 136 -4.23 1.82 -16.41
N HIS A 137 -5.16 2.32 -17.21
CA HIS A 137 -6.27 3.16 -16.76
C HIS A 137 -7.56 2.38 -16.84
N ASP A 138 -8.35 2.31 -15.77
CA ASP A 138 -9.60 1.52 -15.72
C ASP A 138 -10.88 2.36 -15.83
N GLY A 139 -10.73 3.62 -16.19
CA GLY A 139 -11.81 4.60 -16.30
C GLY A 139 -12.06 5.39 -15.02
N ARG A 140 -11.58 4.90 -13.87
CA ARG A 140 -11.68 5.60 -12.57
C ARG A 140 -10.35 6.21 -12.14
N GLY A 141 -9.25 5.61 -12.59
CA GLY A 141 -7.91 6.12 -12.40
C GLY A 141 -6.87 5.12 -12.89
N TRP A 142 -5.63 5.37 -12.48
CA TRP A 142 -4.51 4.48 -12.76
C TRP A 142 -4.55 3.20 -11.92
N VAL A 143 -4.01 2.13 -12.49
CA VAL A 143 -3.85 0.82 -11.87
C VAL A 143 -2.37 0.47 -11.92
N CYS A 144 -1.78 0.28 -10.74
CA CYS A 144 -0.35 0.01 -10.60
C CYS A 144 0.06 -1.20 -11.44
N PRO A 145 1.11 -1.10 -12.28
CA PRO A 145 1.49 -2.18 -13.18
C PRO A 145 2.12 -3.38 -12.44
N HIS A 146 2.58 -3.20 -11.20
CA HIS A 146 3.19 -4.26 -10.40
C HIS A 146 2.18 -5.35 -9.97
N ARG A 147 1.13 -4.98 -9.24
CA ARG A 147 0.15 -5.95 -8.67
C ARG A 147 -1.30 -5.61 -9.00
N ALA A 148 -1.52 -4.85 -10.08
CA ALA A 148 -2.84 -4.41 -10.53
C ALA A 148 -3.67 -3.74 -9.42
N VAL A 149 -3.02 -2.99 -8.53
CA VAL A 149 -3.69 -2.26 -7.45
C VAL A 149 -4.31 -0.99 -8.01
N PRO A 150 -5.64 -0.76 -7.85
CA PRO A 150 -6.26 0.51 -8.20
C PRO A 150 -5.65 1.64 -7.37
N LEU A 151 -5.42 2.79 -8.01
CA LEU A 151 -4.81 3.95 -7.37
C LEU A 151 -5.74 5.18 -7.34
N ALA A 152 -6.98 5.04 -7.84
CA ALA A 152 -7.95 6.12 -7.92
C ALA A 152 -8.31 6.73 -6.55
N ASP A 153 -8.16 5.96 -5.48
CA ASP A 153 -8.42 6.37 -4.10
C ASP A 153 -7.18 6.97 -3.40
N HIS A 154 -6.07 7.14 -4.12
CA HIS A 154 -4.84 7.77 -3.64
C HIS A 154 -4.66 9.15 -4.28
N ALA A 155 -4.61 10.19 -3.44
CA ALA A 155 -4.38 11.55 -3.92
C ALA A 155 -2.95 11.70 -4.49
N PRO A 156 -2.78 12.33 -5.67
CA PRO A 156 -1.48 12.77 -6.12
C PRO A 156 -0.87 13.80 -5.16
N VAL A 157 0.44 13.72 -4.95
CA VAL A 157 1.23 14.75 -4.26
C VAL A 157 2.25 15.29 -5.26
N ALA A 158 2.18 16.59 -5.53
CA ALA A 158 3.00 17.25 -6.57
C ALA A 158 2.94 16.54 -7.94
N GLY A 159 1.74 16.14 -8.37
CA GLY A 159 1.53 15.45 -9.65
C GLY A 159 1.92 13.97 -9.66
N VAL A 160 2.33 13.40 -8.52
CA VAL A 160 2.75 11.99 -8.44
C VAL A 160 1.83 11.19 -7.53
N ILE A 161 1.31 10.09 -8.06
CA ILE A 161 0.62 9.06 -7.29
C ILE A 161 1.65 8.04 -6.82
N THR A 162 1.71 7.76 -5.53
CA THR A 162 2.57 6.69 -5.02
C THR A 162 1.75 5.44 -4.72
N CYS A 163 2.15 4.32 -5.33
CA CYS A 163 1.56 3.03 -5.05
C CYS A 163 1.80 2.66 -3.58
N PRO A 164 0.73 2.36 -2.81
CA PRO A 164 0.83 2.10 -1.37
C PRO A 164 1.46 0.75 -1.01
N LEU A 165 1.64 -0.17 -1.98
CA LEU A 165 2.28 -1.45 -1.70
C LEU A 165 3.80 -1.30 -1.63
N HIS A 166 4.40 -0.87 -2.74
CA HIS A 166 5.84 -0.91 -2.96
C HIS A 166 6.37 0.40 -3.57
N MET A 167 5.73 1.51 -3.22
CA MET A 167 6.27 2.86 -3.44
C MET A 167 6.65 3.16 -4.90
N LEU A 168 6.05 2.50 -5.88
CA LEU A 168 6.19 2.92 -7.27
C LEU A 168 5.57 4.30 -7.43
N ARG A 169 6.33 5.22 -8.03
CA ARG A 169 5.91 6.58 -8.32
C ARG A 169 5.30 6.59 -9.71
N ILE A 170 4.10 7.11 -9.85
CA ILE A 170 3.36 7.14 -11.11
C ILE A 170 2.97 8.58 -11.36
N ASP A 171 3.36 9.09 -12.52
CA ASP A 171 2.95 10.41 -12.99
C ASP A 171 1.42 10.43 -13.14
N ALA A 172 0.76 11.39 -12.50
CA ALA A 172 -0.70 11.40 -12.39
C ALA A 172 -1.39 11.71 -13.73
N ASP A 173 -0.71 12.42 -14.63
CA ASP A 173 -1.27 12.84 -15.92
C ASP A 173 -1.08 11.77 -16.99
N THR A 174 0.10 11.15 -17.01
CA THR A 174 0.49 10.18 -18.05
C THR A 174 0.36 8.73 -17.62
N GLY A 175 0.36 8.44 -16.32
CA GLY A 175 0.37 7.08 -15.80
C GLY A 175 1.71 6.36 -15.95
N VAL A 176 2.76 7.04 -16.40
CA VAL A 176 4.11 6.47 -16.54
C VAL A 176 4.73 6.31 -15.15
N VAL A 177 5.36 5.15 -14.91
CA VAL A 177 6.14 4.93 -13.69
C VAL A 177 7.42 5.77 -13.75
N LEU A 178 7.56 6.68 -12.80
CA LEU A 178 8.72 7.54 -12.65
C LEU A 178 9.88 6.78 -11.97
N PRO A 179 11.13 7.22 -12.19
CA PRO A 179 12.27 6.77 -11.40
C PRO A 179 12.01 6.93 -9.89
N PRO A 180 12.75 6.21 -9.02
CA PRO A 180 12.74 6.50 -7.59
C PRO A 180 13.17 7.97 -7.36
N LEU A 181 12.82 8.55 -6.21
CA LEU A 181 13.29 9.89 -5.87
C LEU A 181 14.81 9.94 -5.97
N GLU A 182 15.37 10.96 -6.61
CA GLU A 182 16.81 11.13 -6.59
C GLU A 182 17.20 11.59 -5.18
N GLY A 183 17.80 10.68 -4.41
CA GLY A 183 18.47 11.06 -3.18
C GLY A 183 19.71 11.89 -3.52
N ILE A 184 19.88 13.02 -2.83
CA ILE A 184 21.14 13.77 -2.78
C ILE A 184 22.25 12.74 -2.59
N ALA A 185 23.18 12.66 -3.54
CA ALA A 185 24.33 11.78 -3.43
C ALA A 185 24.95 11.96 -2.03
N ALA A 186 25.03 10.86 -1.28
CA ALA A 186 25.72 10.82 0.00
C ALA A 186 27.20 11.17 -0.17
#